data_AF-A0AA43HY00-F1
#
_entry.id   AF-A0AA43HY00-F1
#
_cell.length_a   1.000
_cell.length_b   1.000
_cell.length_c   1.000
_cell.angle_alpha   90.00
_cell.angle_beta   90.00
_cell.angle_gamma   90.00
#
_symmetry.space_group_name_H-M   'P 1'
#
loop_
_entity.id
_entity.type
_entity.pdbx_description
1 polymer ?
#
loop_
_entity_poly.entity_id
_entity_poly.type
_entity_poly.pdbx_seq_one_letter_code
_entity_poly.pdbx_strand_id
1 'polypeptide(L)'
;MALDEYLVLNMPFDETDGSKIAYDYSPNRADGVVTNAHYEAGKSSNCIRFDGDGKCEVNKSVLAFNGSFTLCTFVKSHSIASKIIVLINYNGVNKFFQSFIDVSPDQWYYLAVVRESNYITIYLNGTQIGRTTLPTDYGNPIGFSIAQDCYLTQLGHGCLDETKLYSKALSQEEILGLLDNTKQLAYLLDGINFKDYGVSVSKSMGLLDALKMKEPLKLDWDGYHGEAIDLTRPRMQARDITLQCFITTDGGKIAFVKAVKDFLELFYTPHVKPAGAKAEIVGAGLHRLTIDIHPTKALVYEVYMPDGTDLDKEWNDDKMTGTFSLKLREPEPVKRVLKHLRVNESSKRITITLTTEKLVNIYWGDGTTSQDVYGTTTITHDYDENGEYYVILTGVIEDIKDFSTNAIIVWNKL
;
A
#
# COMPACT_ATOMS: atom_id res chain seq x y z
N MET A 1 -1.28 -7.78 12.67
CA MET A 1 -0.24 -8.52 13.42
C MET A 1 -0.55 -10.01 13.64
N ALA A 2 -1.75 -10.45 14.04
CA ALA A 2 -2.05 -11.90 14.17
C ALA A 2 -2.67 -12.55 12.90
N LEU A 3 -3.39 -11.78 12.08
CA LEU A 3 -4.04 -12.27 10.86
C LEU A 3 -3.11 -12.30 9.64
N ASP A 4 -2.12 -11.41 9.61
CA ASP A 4 -1.22 -11.24 8.46
C ASP A 4 -0.33 -12.46 8.22
N GLU A 5 -0.06 -13.25 9.27
CA GLU A 5 0.68 -14.53 9.15
C GLU A 5 -0.08 -15.56 8.30
N TYR A 6 -1.40 -15.53 8.32
CA TYR A 6 -2.25 -16.44 7.56
C TYR A 6 -2.64 -15.88 6.19
N LEU A 7 -2.28 -14.64 5.87
CA LEU A 7 -2.64 -13.99 4.61
C LEU A 7 -1.80 -14.57 3.45
N VAL A 8 -2.45 -15.27 2.54
CA VAL A 8 -1.78 -15.95 1.41
C VAL A 8 -1.98 -15.25 0.07
N LEU A 9 -2.97 -14.37 -0.05
CA LEU A 9 -3.19 -13.50 -1.21
C LEU A 9 -3.82 -12.20 -0.73
N ASN A 10 -3.37 -11.06 -1.24
CA ASN A 10 -3.95 -9.74 -0.99
C ASN A 10 -3.92 -8.90 -2.26
N MET A 11 -5.01 -8.89 -3.00
CA MET A 11 -5.17 -8.15 -4.25
C MET A 11 -6.19 -7.02 -4.03
N PRO A 12 -5.73 -5.80 -3.76
CA PRO A 12 -6.60 -4.64 -3.61
C PRO A 12 -7.24 -4.21 -4.94
N PHE A 13 -6.58 -4.47 -6.07
CA PHE A 13 -6.96 -3.97 -7.41
C PHE A 13 -6.92 -2.44 -7.51
N ASP A 14 -5.87 -1.88 -6.92
CA ASP A 14 -5.68 -0.45 -6.68
C ASP A 14 -4.86 0.26 -7.78
N GLU A 15 -4.47 -0.48 -8.80
CA GLU A 15 -3.63 -0.04 -9.90
C GLU A 15 -4.33 0.99 -10.80
N THR A 16 -3.54 1.70 -11.62
CA THR A 16 -4.08 2.62 -12.63
C THR A 16 -4.65 1.84 -13.82
N ASP A 17 -5.71 2.37 -14.44
CA ASP A 17 -6.27 1.78 -15.65
C ASP A 17 -5.22 1.60 -16.75
N GLY A 18 -5.32 0.47 -17.46
CA GLY A 18 -4.32 0.02 -18.42
C GLY A 18 -3.14 -0.76 -17.83
N SER A 19 -3.03 -0.90 -16.50
CA SER A 19 -2.05 -1.81 -15.89
C SER A 19 -2.29 -3.25 -16.35
N LYS A 20 -1.23 -3.93 -16.78
CA LYS A 20 -1.27 -5.36 -17.18
C LYS A 20 -1.01 -6.31 -16.02
N ILE A 21 -0.78 -5.77 -14.82
CA ILE A 21 -0.44 -6.52 -13.62
C ILE A 21 -1.39 -6.06 -12.51
N ALA A 22 -1.90 -7.03 -11.76
CA ALA A 22 -2.58 -6.81 -10.49
C ALA A 22 -1.65 -7.32 -9.39
N TYR A 23 -1.17 -6.45 -8.51
CA TYR A 23 -0.15 -6.83 -7.54
C TYR A 23 -0.75 -7.59 -6.34
N ASP A 24 -0.07 -8.66 -5.93
CA ASP A 24 -0.33 -9.33 -4.67
C ASP A 24 0.54 -8.69 -3.58
N TYR A 25 -0.11 -8.01 -2.62
CA TYR A 25 0.52 -7.37 -1.48
C TYR A 25 0.81 -8.35 -0.33
N SER A 26 0.53 -9.64 -0.50
CA SER A 26 0.93 -10.66 0.46
C SER A 26 2.42 -11.03 0.31
N PRO A 27 3.02 -11.67 1.33
CA PRO A 27 4.36 -12.24 1.25
C PRO A 27 4.57 -13.20 0.06
N ASN A 28 3.50 -13.78 -0.49
CA ASN A 28 3.62 -14.74 -1.58
C ASN A 28 3.91 -14.10 -2.94
N ARG A 29 3.61 -12.81 -3.15
CA ARG A 29 3.82 -12.12 -4.45
C ARG A 29 3.27 -12.94 -5.62
N ALA A 30 2.07 -13.48 -5.46
CA ALA A 30 1.33 -14.17 -6.51
C ALA A 30 0.60 -13.16 -7.40
N ASP A 31 1.38 -12.31 -8.06
CA ASP A 31 0.87 -11.23 -8.91
C ASP A 31 0.03 -11.80 -10.07
N GLY A 32 -1.07 -11.13 -10.38
CA GLY A 32 -1.99 -11.50 -11.46
C GLY A 32 -1.64 -10.83 -12.78
N VAL A 33 -1.84 -11.54 -13.88
CA VAL A 33 -1.71 -11.01 -15.25
C VAL A 33 -3.08 -10.59 -15.75
N VAL A 34 -3.23 -9.31 -16.10
CA VAL A 34 -4.49 -8.72 -16.53
C VAL A 34 -4.56 -8.64 -18.05
N THR A 35 -5.65 -9.15 -18.62
CA THR A 35 -5.94 -9.15 -20.06
C THR A 35 -7.39 -8.73 -20.28
N ASN A 36 -7.65 -7.72 -21.11
CA ASN A 36 -8.99 -7.23 -21.47
C ASN A 36 -9.89 -6.87 -20.26
N ALA A 37 -9.30 -6.55 -19.11
CA ALA A 37 -10.00 -6.02 -17.94
C ALA A 37 -9.47 -4.62 -17.61
N HIS A 38 -10.29 -3.82 -16.95
CA HIS A 38 -10.05 -2.41 -16.71
C HIS A 38 -10.05 -2.10 -15.22
N TYR A 39 -9.36 -1.03 -14.82
CA TYR A 39 -9.46 -0.52 -13.46
C TYR A 39 -10.36 0.72 -13.45
N GLU A 40 -11.31 0.78 -12.53
CA GLU A 40 -12.20 1.93 -12.33
C GLU A 40 -12.35 2.25 -10.84
N ALA A 41 -13.06 3.33 -10.50
CA ALA A 41 -13.31 3.69 -9.10
C ALA A 41 -14.07 2.56 -8.36
N GLY A 42 -13.47 2.08 -7.28
CA GLY A 42 -13.92 0.93 -6.51
C GLY A 42 -14.74 1.28 -5.28
N LYS A 43 -14.89 0.29 -4.39
CA LYS A 43 -15.37 0.50 -3.02
C LYS A 43 -14.28 1.17 -2.18
N SER A 44 -13.02 0.77 -2.36
CA SER A 44 -11.84 1.32 -1.70
C SER A 44 -10.85 1.78 -2.77
N SER A 45 -10.81 3.08 -3.06
CA SER A 45 -9.95 3.64 -4.13
C SER A 45 -10.32 3.07 -5.52
N ASN A 46 -9.66 2.03 -6.04
CA ASN A 46 -9.98 1.43 -7.35
C ASN A 46 -10.48 0.00 -7.20
N CYS A 47 -11.07 -0.53 -8.27
CA CYS A 47 -11.44 -1.94 -8.39
C CYS A 47 -11.09 -2.46 -9.78
N ILE A 48 -10.93 -3.77 -9.93
CA ILE A 48 -10.84 -4.42 -11.24
C ILE A 48 -12.24 -4.73 -11.75
N ARG A 49 -12.50 -4.35 -13.00
CA ARG A 49 -13.75 -4.57 -13.71
C ARG A 49 -13.56 -5.58 -14.83
N PHE A 50 -14.48 -6.54 -14.88
CA PHE A 50 -14.59 -7.53 -15.94
C PHE A 50 -15.83 -7.22 -16.77
N ASP A 51 -15.63 -6.98 -18.07
CA ASP A 51 -16.70 -6.70 -19.03
C ASP A 51 -17.04 -7.92 -19.92
N GLY A 52 -16.69 -9.12 -19.44
CA GLY A 52 -17.09 -10.39 -20.04
C GLY A 52 -15.94 -11.22 -20.61
N ASP A 53 -15.09 -10.64 -21.44
CA ASP A 53 -13.92 -11.30 -22.05
C ASP A 53 -12.60 -11.04 -21.28
N GLY A 54 -12.64 -10.12 -20.31
CA GLY A 54 -11.53 -9.79 -19.44
C GLY A 54 -11.20 -10.87 -18.41
N LYS A 55 -9.92 -10.98 -18.07
CA LYS A 55 -9.43 -11.84 -16.97
C LYS A 55 -8.24 -11.25 -16.24
N CYS A 56 -8.09 -11.65 -14.98
CA CYS A 56 -6.89 -11.51 -14.17
C CYS A 56 -6.45 -12.89 -13.73
N GLU A 57 -5.31 -13.36 -14.22
CA GLU A 57 -4.83 -14.74 -14.02
C GLU A 57 -3.64 -14.78 -13.06
N VAL A 58 -3.81 -15.45 -11.92
CA VAL A 58 -2.76 -15.70 -10.93
C VAL A 58 -2.23 -17.13 -11.13
N ASN A 59 -1.06 -17.25 -11.76
CA ASN A 59 -0.47 -18.58 -12.08
C ASN A 59 0.13 -19.28 -10.85
N LYS A 60 0.56 -18.50 -9.85
CA LYS A 60 1.18 -19.05 -8.64
C LYS A 60 0.09 -19.56 -7.71
N SER A 61 0.07 -20.88 -7.47
CA SER A 61 -0.83 -21.47 -6.48
C SER A 61 -0.36 -21.10 -5.06
N VAL A 62 -1.24 -20.43 -4.31
CA VAL A 62 -0.94 -19.93 -2.94
C VAL A 62 -1.86 -20.50 -1.86
N LEU A 63 -2.94 -21.20 -2.24
CA LEU A 63 -3.93 -21.73 -1.31
C LEU A 63 -4.01 -23.25 -1.40
N ALA A 64 -3.86 -23.91 -0.26
CA ALA A 64 -4.04 -25.36 -0.16
C ALA A 64 -5.47 -25.70 0.29
N PHE A 65 -6.20 -26.47 -0.53
CA PHE A 65 -7.59 -26.84 -0.22
C PHE A 65 -7.74 -27.96 0.83
N ASN A 66 -6.64 -28.55 1.29
CA ASN A 66 -6.65 -29.57 2.35
C ASN A 66 -6.73 -29.00 3.77
N GLY A 67 -6.60 -27.68 3.93
CA GLY A 67 -6.75 -26.98 5.19
C GLY A 67 -8.04 -26.19 5.30
N SER A 68 -8.14 -25.44 6.39
CA SER A 68 -9.13 -24.37 6.54
C SER A 68 -8.70 -23.16 5.71
N PHE A 69 -9.66 -22.41 5.18
CA PHE A 69 -9.37 -21.18 4.47
C PHE A 69 -10.50 -20.17 4.59
N THR A 70 -10.17 -18.91 4.34
CA THR A 70 -11.17 -17.84 4.22
C THR A 70 -10.87 -17.00 2.99
N LEU A 71 -11.89 -16.79 2.16
CA LEU A 71 -11.88 -15.74 1.14
C LEU A 71 -12.69 -14.56 1.63
N CYS A 72 -12.18 -13.35 1.43
CA CYS A 72 -12.88 -12.10 1.64
C CYS A 72 -12.72 -11.24 0.39
N THR A 73 -13.79 -10.65 -0.12
CA THR A 73 -13.75 -9.77 -1.29
C THR A 73 -14.94 -8.84 -1.32
N PHE A 74 -14.75 -7.60 -1.78
CA PHE A 74 -15.86 -6.77 -2.23
C PHE A 74 -16.21 -7.16 -3.66
N VAL A 75 -17.50 -7.40 -3.88
CA VAL A 75 -18.04 -7.81 -5.17
C VAL A 75 -19.22 -6.94 -5.54
N LYS A 76 -19.24 -6.47 -6.78
CA LYS A 76 -20.34 -5.73 -7.39
C LYS A 76 -20.72 -6.42 -8.70
N SER A 77 -21.89 -7.03 -8.73
CA SER A 77 -22.48 -7.52 -9.99
C SER A 77 -23.15 -6.37 -10.72
N HIS A 78 -23.04 -6.30 -12.04
CA HIS A 78 -23.75 -5.29 -12.83
C HIS A 78 -25.15 -5.75 -13.22
N SER A 79 -25.95 -4.81 -13.70
CA SER A 79 -27.29 -5.06 -14.27
C SER A 79 -27.35 -6.34 -15.09
N ILE A 80 -28.44 -7.11 -14.93
CA ILE A 80 -28.74 -8.47 -15.45
C ILE A 80 -28.43 -9.60 -14.46
N ALA A 81 -27.49 -9.42 -13.52
CA ALA A 81 -27.27 -10.37 -12.43
C ALA A 81 -28.00 -9.91 -11.15
N SER A 82 -28.65 -10.86 -10.47
CA SER A 82 -29.38 -10.66 -9.21
C SER A 82 -28.89 -11.57 -8.08
N LYS A 83 -27.93 -12.45 -8.38
CA LYS A 83 -27.41 -13.42 -7.42
C LYS A 83 -25.92 -13.61 -7.57
N ILE A 84 -25.28 -13.72 -6.42
CA ILE A 84 -23.92 -14.26 -6.30
C ILE A 84 -24.03 -15.74 -5.98
N ILE A 85 -23.30 -16.55 -6.73
CA ILE A 85 -23.27 -18.01 -6.60
C ILE A 85 -21.91 -18.41 -6.07
N VAL A 86 -21.88 -18.95 -4.86
CA VAL A 86 -20.68 -19.58 -4.30
C VAL A 86 -20.73 -21.07 -4.62
N LEU A 87 -19.72 -21.58 -5.32
CA LEU A 87 -19.60 -23.00 -5.68
C LEU A 87 -18.27 -23.56 -5.17
N ILE A 88 -18.32 -24.73 -4.53
CA ILE A 88 -17.14 -25.49 -4.10
C ILE A 88 -17.27 -26.90 -4.65
N ASN A 89 -16.30 -27.32 -5.45
CA ASN A 89 -16.29 -28.64 -6.08
C ASN A 89 -15.41 -29.61 -5.30
N TYR A 90 -15.82 -30.87 -5.27
CA TYR A 90 -15.11 -32.00 -4.66
C TYR A 90 -14.87 -33.10 -5.69
N ASN A 91 -13.95 -34.00 -5.39
CA ASN A 91 -13.67 -35.12 -6.27
C ASN A 91 -14.85 -36.12 -6.29
N GLY A 92 -15.35 -36.44 -7.49
CA GLY A 92 -16.45 -37.39 -7.69
C GLY A 92 -17.64 -36.79 -8.45
N VAL A 93 -18.66 -37.62 -8.70
CA VAL A 93 -19.86 -37.21 -9.43
C VAL A 93 -20.85 -36.54 -8.47
N ASN A 94 -21.38 -35.36 -8.85
CA ASN A 94 -22.35 -34.58 -8.07
C ASN A 94 -21.93 -34.29 -6.62
N LYS A 95 -20.61 -34.19 -6.36
CA LYS A 95 -20.08 -33.75 -5.08
C LYS A 95 -19.68 -32.27 -5.15
N PHE A 96 -20.63 -31.40 -4.83
CA PHE A 96 -20.41 -29.96 -4.78
C PHE A 96 -21.23 -29.32 -3.68
N PHE A 97 -20.78 -28.16 -3.23
CA PHE A 97 -21.56 -27.23 -2.42
C PHE A 97 -21.91 -26.02 -3.27
N GLN A 98 -23.17 -25.60 -3.25
CA GLN A 98 -23.65 -24.41 -3.94
C GLN A 98 -24.52 -23.58 -3.00
N SER A 99 -24.31 -22.26 -3.00
CA SER A 99 -25.17 -21.31 -2.34
C SER A 99 -25.52 -20.17 -3.29
N PHE A 100 -26.79 -19.79 -3.31
CA PHE A 100 -27.30 -18.63 -4.04
C PHE A 100 -27.54 -17.51 -3.04
N ILE A 101 -27.00 -16.34 -3.30
CA ILE A 101 -27.09 -15.18 -2.43
C ILE A 101 -27.77 -14.08 -3.25
N ASP A 102 -28.98 -13.70 -2.86
CA ASP A 102 -29.71 -12.62 -3.54
C ASP A 102 -29.04 -11.27 -3.26
N VAL A 103 -28.78 -10.52 -4.32
CA VAL A 103 -28.13 -9.21 -4.30
C VAL A 103 -28.85 -8.25 -5.26
N SER A 104 -28.74 -6.96 -4.99
CA SER A 104 -29.17 -5.94 -5.95
C SER A 104 -28.02 -5.65 -6.92
N PRO A 105 -28.27 -5.55 -8.23
CA PRO A 105 -27.24 -5.14 -9.18
C PRO A 105 -26.72 -3.74 -8.85
N ASP A 106 -25.50 -3.48 -9.29
CA ASP A 106 -24.83 -2.17 -9.19
C ASP A 106 -24.64 -1.69 -7.73
N GLN A 107 -24.57 -2.64 -6.78
CA GLN A 107 -24.27 -2.41 -5.36
C GLN A 107 -23.06 -3.23 -4.93
N TRP A 108 -22.27 -2.66 -4.02
CA TRP A 108 -21.12 -3.34 -3.41
C TRP A 108 -21.54 -4.21 -2.23
N TYR A 109 -21.11 -5.46 -2.24
CA TYR A 109 -21.27 -6.39 -1.14
C TYR A 109 -19.92 -6.91 -0.68
N TYR A 110 -19.71 -7.00 0.63
CA TYR A 110 -18.57 -7.69 1.21
C TYR A 110 -18.92 -9.17 1.40
N LEU A 111 -18.34 -10.03 0.58
CA LEU A 111 -18.54 -11.47 0.66
C LEU A 111 -17.36 -12.10 1.40
N ALA A 112 -17.66 -12.91 2.42
CA ALA A 112 -16.68 -13.79 3.03
C ALA A 112 -17.15 -15.24 3.01
N VAL A 113 -16.27 -16.15 2.57
CA VAL A 113 -16.52 -17.59 2.56
C VAL A 113 -15.46 -18.27 3.41
N VAL A 114 -15.90 -18.92 4.49
CA VAL A 114 -15.05 -19.60 5.46
C VAL A 114 -15.25 -21.09 5.34
N ARG A 115 -14.15 -21.82 5.11
CA ARG A 115 -14.08 -23.27 5.27
C ARG A 115 -13.37 -23.60 6.57
N GLU A 116 -14.05 -24.34 7.43
CA GLU A 116 -13.49 -24.92 8.65
C GLU A 116 -13.77 -26.41 8.64
N SER A 117 -12.76 -27.25 8.37
CA SER A 117 -12.94 -28.70 8.20
C SER A 117 -14.03 -29.02 7.15
N ASN A 118 -15.14 -29.65 7.55
CA ASN A 118 -16.28 -29.95 6.68
C ASN A 118 -17.41 -28.91 6.77
N TYR A 119 -17.22 -27.79 7.48
CA TYR A 119 -18.17 -26.69 7.52
C TYR A 119 -17.81 -25.63 6.47
N ILE A 120 -18.82 -25.18 5.74
CA ILE A 120 -18.75 -23.96 4.93
C ILE A 120 -19.69 -22.93 5.53
N THR A 121 -19.16 -21.76 5.83
CA THR A 121 -19.92 -20.62 6.35
C THR A 121 -19.79 -19.45 5.40
N ILE A 122 -20.91 -18.81 5.05
CA ILE A 122 -20.94 -17.65 4.16
C ILE A 122 -21.42 -16.44 4.97
N TYR A 123 -20.71 -15.33 4.81
CA TYR A 123 -21.08 -14.03 5.36
C TYR A 123 -21.25 -13.02 4.22
N LEU A 124 -22.24 -12.15 4.35
CA LEU A 124 -22.47 -11.02 3.46
C LEU A 124 -22.58 -9.76 4.30
N ASN A 125 -21.78 -8.74 4.00
CA ASN A 125 -21.69 -7.49 4.77
C ASN A 125 -21.49 -7.74 6.28
N GLY A 126 -20.66 -8.73 6.63
CA GLY A 126 -20.37 -9.11 8.02
C GLY A 126 -21.46 -9.93 8.74
N THR A 127 -22.60 -10.18 8.10
CA THR A 127 -23.69 -11.00 8.66
C THR A 127 -23.61 -12.42 8.12
N GLN A 128 -23.73 -13.43 8.99
CA GLN A 128 -23.75 -14.84 8.56
C GLN A 128 -25.04 -15.14 7.79
N ILE A 129 -24.91 -15.51 6.51
CA ILE A 129 -26.02 -15.92 5.65
C ILE A 129 -26.37 -17.39 5.85
N GLY A 130 -25.37 -18.23 6.09
CA GLY A 130 -25.59 -19.65 6.33
C GLY A 130 -24.33 -20.41 6.71
N ARG A 131 -24.53 -21.54 7.38
CA ARG A 131 -23.49 -22.53 7.71
C ARG A 131 -24.00 -23.90 7.31
N THR A 132 -23.23 -24.60 6.48
CA THR A 132 -23.57 -25.93 5.96
C THR A 132 -22.50 -26.93 6.33
N THR A 133 -22.93 -28.07 6.85
CA THR A 133 -22.07 -29.23 7.12
C THR A 133 -22.05 -30.12 5.89
N LEU A 134 -20.86 -30.36 5.34
CA LEU A 134 -20.69 -31.24 4.19
C LEU A 134 -20.45 -32.68 4.62
N PRO A 135 -20.90 -33.67 3.81
CA PRO A 135 -20.64 -35.07 4.07
C PRO A 135 -19.14 -35.35 4.19
N THR A 136 -18.75 -36.17 5.16
CA THR A 136 -17.34 -36.46 5.45
C THR A 136 -16.64 -37.20 4.32
N ASP A 137 -17.38 -37.92 3.48
CA ASP A 137 -16.86 -38.66 2.32
C ASP A 137 -16.56 -37.77 1.10
N TYR A 138 -16.86 -36.47 1.16
CA TYR A 138 -16.51 -35.52 0.10
C TYR A 138 -15.01 -35.23 0.09
N GLY A 139 -14.33 -35.40 1.22
CA GLY A 139 -12.90 -35.11 1.35
C GLY A 139 -12.58 -33.62 1.20
N ASN A 140 -11.49 -33.32 0.48
CA ASN A 140 -11.02 -31.95 0.27
C ASN A 140 -11.58 -31.36 -1.05
N PRO A 141 -11.86 -30.05 -1.09
CA PRO A 141 -12.19 -29.35 -2.31
C PRO A 141 -11.09 -29.49 -3.34
N ILE A 142 -11.52 -29.47 -4.59
CA ILE A 142 -10.63 -29.39 -5.75
C ILE A 142 -10.74 -28.03 -6.44
N GLY A 143 -11.72 -27.21 -6.06
CA GLY A 143 -11.88 -25.87 -6.60
C GLY A 143 -12.98 -25.09 -5.87
N PHE A 144 -12.88 -23.77 -5.97
CA PHE A 144 -13.82 -22.80 -5.45
C PHE A 144 -14.07 -21.76 -6.55
N SER A 145 -15.31 -21.30 -6.69
CA SER A 145 -15.63 -20.17 -7.55
C SER A 145 -16.73 -19.28 -6.95
N ILE A 146 -16.61 -17.99 -7.24
CA ILE A 146 -17.71 -17.02 -7.12
C ILE A 146 -18.16 -16.75 -8.55
N ALA A 147 -19.45 -16.95 -8.80
CA ALA A 147 -20.08 -16.71 -10.08
C ALA A 147 -21.31 -15.82 -9.90
N GLN A 148 -21.87 -15.38 -11.01
CA GLN A 148 -23.12 -14.62 -11.04
C GLN A 148 -24.16 -15.34 -11.90
N ASP A 149 -25.42 -15.06 -11.64
CA ASP A 149 -26.56 -15.63 -12.35
C ASP A 149 -26.82 -14.93 -13.70
N CYS A 150 -25.90 -15.09 -14.66
CA CYS A 150 -26.15 -14.67 -16.03
C CYS A 150 -26.76 -15.83 -16.83
N TYR A 151 -28.09 -15.87 -16.94
CA TYR A 151 -28.83 -16.91 -17.68
C TYR A 151 -29.05 -16.59 -19.17
N LEU A 152 -28.42 -15.52 -19.66
CA LEU A 152 -28.41 -15.15 -21.08
C LEU A 152 -27.13 -15.68 -21.74
N THR A 153 -27.05 -15.66 -23.08
CA THR A 153 -25.83 -15.99 -23.84
C THR A 153 -24.73 -14.92 -23.70
N GLN A 154 -24.82 -14.05 -22.71
CA GLN A 154 -23.89 -12.95 -22.46
C GLN A 154 -22.87 -13.37 -21.40
N LEU A 155 -21.67 -12.84 -21.51
CA LEU A 155 -20.62 -13.05 -20.52
C LEU A 155 -20.96 -12.28 -19.23
N GLY A 156 -20.36 -12.69 -18.12
CA GLY A 156 -20.59 -12.03 -16.84
C GLY A 156 -19.92 -10.67 -16.74
N HIS A 157 -20.63 -9.67 -16.21
CA HIS A 157 -20.11 -8.33 -15.95
C HIS A 157 -20.03 -8.07 -14.44
N GLY A 158 -18.92 -7.56 -13.93
CA GLY A 158 -18.83 -7.21 -12.51
C GLY A 158 -17.46 -6.70 -12.10
N CYS A 159 -17.38 -6.23 -10.86
CA CYS A 159 -16.17 -5.69 -10.27
C CYS A 159 -15.79 -6.44 -9.00
N LEU A 160 -14.48 -6.58 -8.78
CA LEU A 160 -13.88 -7.10 -7.55
C LEU A 160 -12.94 -6.06 -6.94
N ASP A 161 -12.91 -6.00 -5.62
CA ASP A 161 -12.10 -5.05 -4.85
C ASP A 161 -11.67 -5.70 -3.51
N GLU A 162 -10.50 -5.33 -2.98
CA GLU A 162 -9.94 -5.79 -1.70
C GLU A 162 -10.05 -7.31 -1.48
N THR A 163 -9.57 -8.10 -2.44
CA THR A 163 -9.63 -9.56 -2.39
C THR A 163 -8.50 -10.13 -1.55
N LYS A 164 -8.86 -10.82 -0.47
CA LYS A 164 -7.92 -11.45 0.47
C LYS A 164 -8.22 -12.93 0.64
N LEU A 165 -7.17 -13.75 0.63
CA LEU A 165 -7.24 -15.17 0.99
C LEU A 165 -6.41 -15.42 2.23
N TYR A 166 -6.98 -16.17 3.17
CA TYR A 166 -6.31 -16.60 4.39
C TYR A 166 -6.26 -18.14 4.44
N SER A 167 -5.15 -18.69 4.91
CA SER A 167 -4.95 -20.13 5.21
C SER A 167 -5.53 -20.54 6.58
N LYS A 168 -6.48 -19.75 7.09
CA LYS A 168 -7.17 -19.94 8.38
C LYS A 168 -8.67 -19.75 8.19
N ALA A 169 -9.47 -20.46 8.99
CA ALA A 169 -10.89 -20.14 9.16
C ALA A 169 -11.04 -18.92 10.08
N LEU A 170 -11.50 -17.80 9.53
CA LEU A 170 -11.68 -16.57 10.31
C LEU A 170 -13.01 -16.59 11.07
N SER A 171 -13.00 -16.02 12.28
CA SER A 171 -14.23 -15.78 13.04
C SER A 171 -15.03 -14.62 12.45
N GLN A 172 -16.30 -14.50 12.84
CA GLN A 172 -17.13 -13.38 12.41
C GLN A 172 -16.56 -12.03 12.90
N GLU A 173 -16.01 -11.97 14.11
CA GLU A 173 -15.36 -10.77 14.65
C GLU A 173 -14.12 -10.39 13.85
N GLU A 174 -13.30 -11.36 13.45
CA GLU A 174 -12.15 -11.11 12.56
C GLU A 174 -12.61 -10.55 11.20
N ILE A 175 -13.68 -11.11 10.62
CA ILE A 175 -14.28 -10.64 9.35
C ILE A 175 -14.83 -9.22 9.50
N LEU A 176 -15.53 -8.91 10.59
CA LEU A 176 -16.04 -7.56 10.86
C LEU A 176 -14.89 -6.56 11.03
N GLY A 177 -13.81 -6.95 11.72
CA GLY A 177 -12.61 -6.13 11.83
C GLY A 177 -11.93 -5.85 10.48
N LEU A 178 -11.99 -6.80 9.54
CA LEU A 178 -11.50 -6.58 8.17
C LEU A 178 -12.41 -5.67 7.34
N LEU A 179 -13.72 -5.69 7.58
CA LEU A 179 -14.69 -4.80 6.91
C LEU A 179 -14.52 -3.35 7.34
N ASP A 180 -14.18 -3.12 8.61
CA ASP A 180 -13.95 -1.80 9.19
C ASP A 180 -12.62 -1.14 8.78
N ASN A 181 -11.93 -1.70 7.76
CA ASN A 181 -10.58 -1.42 7.20
C ASN A 181 -10.02 0.01 7.32
N THR A 182 -9.90 0.48 8.55
CA THR A 182 -9.30 1.75 8.93
C THR A 182 -7.94 1.38 9.48
N LYS A 183 -6.96 1.18 8.60
CA LYS A 183 -5.57 1.34 9.03
C LYS A 183 -5.53 2.72 9.69
N GLN A 184 -5.30 2.74 10.99
CA GLN A 184 -5.28 4.00 11.72
C GLN A 184 -4.16 4.84 11.14
N LEU A 185 -4.46 6.11 10.85
CA LEU A 185 -3.47 7.10 10.46
C LEU A 185 -2.27 7.01 11.40
N ALA A 186 -1.12 6.66 10.84
CA ALA A 186 0.13 6.52 11.57
C ALA A 186 1.23 7.31 10.87
N TYR A 187 2.06 7.97 11.69
CA TYR A 187 3.24 8.72 11.26
C TYR A 187 4.45 7.99 11.81
N LEU A 188 5.37 7.59 10.94
CA LEU A 188 6.57 6.86 11.29
C LEU A 188 7.80 7.60 10.77
N LEU A 189 8.86 7.67 11.59
CA LEU A 189 10.19 8.10 11.16
C LEU A 189 11.10 6.86 11.12
N ASP A 190 11.64 6.51 9.96
CA ASP A 190 12.47 5.31 9.76
C ASP A 190 11.85 4.03 10.33
N GLY A 191 10.51 3.92 10.26
CA GLY A 191 9.75 2.79 10.79
C GLY A 191 9.36 2.90 12.27
N ILE A 192 9.85 3.90 13.00
CA ILE A 192 9.51 4.15 14.40
C ILE A 192 8.24 5.01 14.48
N ASN A 193 7.21 4.56 15.20
CA ASN A 193 5.93 5.28 15.28
C ASN A 193 6.03 6.48 16.22
N PHE A 194 5.51 7.63 15.80
CA PHE A 194 5.46 8.84 16.64
C PHE A 194 4.76 8.59 17.98
N LYS A 195 3.73 7.72 17.97
CA LYS A 195 2.96 7.36 19.16
C LYS A 195 3.80 6.66 20.23
N ASP A 196 4.91 6.00 19.85
CA ASP A 196 5.82 5.33 20.80
C ASP A 196 6.52 6.34 21.73
N TYR A 197 6.60 7.60 21.30
CA TYR A 197 7.11 8.73 22.09
C TYR A 197 5.99 9.59 22.70
N GLY A 198 4.74 9.12 22.63
CA GLY A 198 3.57 9.87 23.07
C GLY A 198 3.21 11.04 22.15
N VAL A 199 3.80 11.11 20.94
CA VAL A 199 3.55 12.17 19.96
C VAL A 199 2.41 11.77 19.03
N SER A 200 1.47 12.69 18.84
CA SER A 200 0.35 12.56 17.91
C SER A 200 0.26 13.79 17.01
N VAL A 201 -0.10 13.57 15.75
CA VAL A 201 -0.26 14.64 14.76
C VAL A 201 -1.73 15.04 14.67
N SER A 202 -2.03 16.30 14.93
CA SER A 202 -3.38 16.88 14.87
C SER A 202 -3.72 17.43 13.49
N LYS A 203 -2.71 17.95 12.77
CA LYS A 203 -2.86 18.53 11.44
C LYS A 203 -1.55 18.42 10.67
N SER A 204 -1.65 18.19 9.37
CA SER A 204 -0.51 18.17 8.45
C SER A 204 -0.74 19.14 7.28
N MET A 205 0.31 19.85 6.88
CA MET A 205 0.33 20.78 5.75
C MET A 205 1.53 20.45 4.85
N GLY A 206 1.43 20.68 3.54
CA GLY A 206 2.52 20.42 2.59
C GLY A 206 2.62 18.98 2.08
N LEU A 207 1.81 18.03 2.57
CA LEU A 207 1.92 16.61 2.19
C LEU A 207 1.44 16.32 0.76
N LEU A 208 0.33 16.93 0.36
CA LEU A 208 -0.32 16.74 -0.95
C LEU A 208 -0.45 18.07 -1.73
N ASP A 209 0.10 19.16 -1.18
CA ASP A 209 0.02 20.47 -1.78
C ASP A 209 0.83 20.51 -3.08
N ALA A 210 0.38 21.33 -4.03
CA ALA A 210 1.11 21.53 -5.27
C ALA A 210 2.54 22.05 -4.99
N LEU A 211 3.52 21.43 -5.62
CA LEU A 211 4.91 21.86 -5.50
C LEU A 211 5.11 23.25 -6.12
N LYS A 212 5.92 24.08 -5.46
CA LYS A 212 6.34 25.37 -6.00
C LYS A 212 7.24 25.14 -7.22
N MET A 213 6.96 25.80 -8.33
CA MET A 213 7.83 25.75 -9.51
C MET A 213 9.12 26.53 -9.23
N LYS A 214 10.26 26.03 -9.72
CA LYS A 214 11.52 26.77 -9.81
C LYS A 214 11.32 27.92 -10.80
N GLU A 215 12.04 29.01 -10.58
CA GLU A 215 11.98 30.16 -11.50
C GLU A 215 12.40 29.72 -12.91
N PRO A 216 11.50 29.83 -13.91
CA PRO A 216 11.80 29.46 -15.29
C PRO A 216 12.71 30.49 -15.95
N LEU A 217 13.34 30.10 -17.07
CA LEU A 217 14.04 31.06 -17.91
C LEU A 217 13.04 32.10 -18.42
N LYS A 218 13.31 33.36 -18.11
CA LYS A 218 12.51 34.52 -18.49
C LYS A 218 13.33 35.46 -19.38
N LEU A 219 12.75 35.88 -20.48
CA LEU A 219 13.28 36.93 -21.35
C LEU A 219 12.33 38.11 -21.34
N ASP A 220 12.87 39.28 -21.00
CA ASP A 220 12.15 40.55 -20.93
C ASP A 220 12.87 41.55 -21.83
N TRP A 221 12.15 42.11 -22.79
CA TRP A 221 12.71 43.04 -23.79
C TRP A 221 12.03 44.38 -23.68
N ASP A 222 12.82 45.44 -23.51
CA ASP A 222 12.38 46.83 -23.31
C ASP A 222 11.37 47.34 -24.37
N GLY A 223 11.45 46.83 -25.60
CA GLY A 223 10.55 47.20 -26.69
C GLY A 223 9.26 46.38 -26.81
N TYR A 224 9.02 45.41 -25.92
CA TYR A 224 7.88 44.49 -25.97
C TYR A 224 7.04 44.55 -24.69
N HIS A 225 5.74 44.26 -24.82
CA HIS A 225 4.88 44.10 -23.65
C HIS A 225 4.99 42.70 -23.07
N GLY A 226 5.26 42.63 -21.77
CA GLY A 226 5.32 41.37 -21.04
C GLY A 226 6.64 40.63 -21.22
N GLU A 227 6.62 39.35 -20.87
CA GLU A 227 7.80 38.49 -20.78
C GLU A 227 7.59 37.17 -21.52
N ALA A 228 8.63 36.62 -22.14
CA ALA A 228 8.62 35.26 -22.65
C ALA A 228 9.19 34.31 -21.59
N ILE A 229 8.42 33.28 -21.24
CA ILE A 229 8.78 32.29 -20.21
C ILE A 229 8.89 30.91 -20.86
N ASP A 230 9.99 30.20 -20.61
CA ASP A 230 10.12 28.79 -21.01
C ASP A 230 9.41 27.88 -19.99
N LEU A 231 8.25 27.34 -20.41
CA LEU A 231 7.44 26.39 -19.64
C LEU A 231 7.50 24.96 -20.21
N THR A 232 8.43 24.66 -21.13
CA THR A 232 8.48 23.36 -21.81
C THR A 232 8.84 22.21 -20.87
N ARG A 233 9.65 22.45 -19.84
CA ARG A 233 10.07 21.47 -18.83
C ARG A 233 10.11 22.09 -17.43
N PRO A 234 8.95 22.34 -16.79
CA PRO A 234 8.92 22.95 -15.46
C PRO A 234 9.64 22.06 -14.45
N ARG A 235 10.43 22.67 -13.57
CA ARG A 235 11.12 21.99 -12.47
C ARG A 235 10.57 22.46 -11.15
N MET A 236 10.50 21.57 -10.17
CA MET A 236 9.88 21.85 -8.87
C MET A 236 10.94 22.15 -7.81
N GLN A 237 10.61 23.03 -6.87
CA GLN A 237 11.40 23.31 -5.67
C GLN A 237 11.23 22.18 -4.65
N ALA A 238 12.09 22.18 -3.62
CA ALA A 238 11.93 21.34 -2.43
C ALA A 238 10.55 21.55 -1.78
N ARG A 239 10.03 20.49 -1.14
CA ARG A 239 8.73 20.51 -0.45
C ARG A 239 8.93 20.85 1.01
N ASP A 240 8.18 21.83 1.50
CA ASP A 240 8.10 22.13 2.93
C ASP A 240 6.87 21.42 3.51
N ILE A 241 7.05 20.66 4.59
CA ILE A 241 6.00 19.93 5.30
C ILE A 241 5.94 20.51 6.71
N THR A 242 4.72 20.76 7.21
CA THR A 242 4.52 21.20 8.59
C THR A 242 3.51 20.31 9.28
N LEU A 243 3.92 19.68 10.38
CA LEU A 243 3.07 18.84 11.21
C LEU A 243 2.79 19.57 12.54
N GLN A 244 1.51 19.75 12.85
CA GLN A 244 1.06 20.24 14.15
C GLN A 244 0.93 19.04 15.07
N CYS A 245 1.86 18.93 16.01
CA CYS A 245 1.97 17.80 16.90
C CYS A 245 1.54 18.19 18.31
N PHE A 246 1.02 17.22 19.05
CA PHE A 246 0.92 17.28 20.50
C PHE A 246 1.59 16.05 21.11
N ILE A 247 2.20 16.23 22.26
CA ILE A 247 2.85 15.15 23.01
C ILE A 247 2.22 15.06 24.39
N THR A 248 1.82 13.85 24.76
CA THR A 248 1.24 13.54 26.07
C THR A 248 2.04 12.45 26.74
N THR A 249 2.48 12.68 27.97
CA THR A 249 3.24 11.71 28.75
C THR A 249 2.69 11.57 30.16
N ASP A 250 2.61 10.33 30.64
CA ASP A 250 2.36 10.03 32.05
C ASP A 250 3.72 10.00 32.79
N GLY A 251 3.78 10.49 34.04
CA GLY A 251 5.03 10.52 34.83
C GLY A 251 5.65 11.90 35.06
N GLY A 252 4.90 12.97 34.83
CA GLY A 252 5.25 14.33 35.25
C GLY A 252 6.31 15.03 34.38
N LYS A 253 6.86 16.13 34.90
CA LYS A 253 7.64 17.13 34.14
C LYS A 253 8.94 16.56 33.53
N ILE A 254 9.64 15.67 34.23
CA ILE A 254 10.91 15.10 33.76
C ILE A 254 10.68 14.09 32.63
N ALA A 255 9.66 13.25 32.75
CA ALA A 255 9.29 12.28 31.71
C ALA A 255 8.92 12.99 30.40
N PHE A 256 8.16 14.09 30.51
CA PHE A 256 7.81 14.95 29.38
C PHE A 256 9.05 15.51 28.68
N VAL A 257 9.97 16.13 29.42
CA VAL A 257 11.19 16.72 28.85
C VAL A 257 12.05 15.65 28.15
N LYS A 258 12.15 14.47 28.76
CA LYS A 258 12.88 13.34 28.17
C LYS A 258 12.21 12.87 26.87
N ALA A 259 10.90 12.66 26.86
CA ALA A 259 10.18 12.20 25.68
C ALA A 259 10.30 13.18 24.49
N VAL A 260 10.20 14.49 24.75
CA VAL A 260 10.42 15.52 23.73
C VAL A 260 11.85 15.46 23.19
N LYS A 261 12.85 15.37 24.08
CA LYS A 261 14.26 15.31 23.67
C LYS A 261 14.53 14.07 22.83
N ASP A 262 14.14 12.90 23.32
CA ASP A 262 14.37 11.62 22.66
C ASP A 262 13.68 11.58 21.30
N PHE A 263 12.46 12.14 21.18
CA PHE A 263 11.75 12.26 19.90
C PHE A 263 12.49 13.16 18.89
N LEU A 264 12.96 14.33 19.31
CA LEU A 264 13.71 15.24 18.43
C LEU A 264 15.07 14.67 18.03
N GLU A 265 15.70 13.89 18.90
CA GLU A 265 16.99 13.23 18.65
C GLU A 265 16.90 12.17 17.53
N LEU A 266 15.71 11.62 17.26
CA LEU A 266 15.49 10.71 16.12
C LEU A 266 15.87 11.34 14.77
N PHE A 267 15.60 12.64 14.57
CA PHE A 267 15.88 13.37 13.32
C PHE A 267 17.37 13.69 13.10
N TYR A 268 18.22 13.32 14.06
CA TYR A 268 19.67 13.52 14.00
C TYR A 268 20.45 12.23 14.19
N THR A 269 19.75 11.11 14.39
CA THR A 269 20.39 9.82 14.65
C THR A 269 20.94 9.26 13.34
N PRO A 270 22.27 9.06 13.19
CA PRO A 270 22.82 8.57 11.93
C PRO A 270 22.31 7.17 11.59
N HIS A 271 22.04 6.93 10.31
CA HIS A 271 21.71 5.61 9.81
C HIS A 271 22.85 4.62 10.04
N VAL A 272 22.51 3.40 10.44
CA VAL A 272 23.47 2.32 10.58
C VAL A 272 23.48 1.52 9.28
N LYS A 273 24.66 1.37 8.68
CA LYS A 273 24.80 0.58 7.45
C LYS A 273 24.49 -0.90 7.74
N PRO A 274 23.54 -1.53 7.01
CA PRO A 274 23.31 -2.96 7.10
C PRO A 274 24.56 -3.76 6.74
N ALA A 275 24.75 -4.90 7.39
CA ALA A 275 25.96 -5.71 7.31
C ALA A 275 26.05 -6.43 5.95
N GLY A 276 26.81 -5.87 5.02
CA GLY A 276 26.98 -6.42 3.67
C GLY A 276 26.33 -5.58 2.57
N ALA A 277 25.65 -4.49 2.94
CA ALA A 277 25.12 -3.53 1.99
C ALA A 277 26.24 -2.93 1.13
N LYS A 278 26.09 -3.03 -0.19
CA LYS A 278 26.99 -2.39 -1.15
C LYS A 278 26.67 -0.91 -1.35
N ALA A 279 25.40 -0.54 -1.13
CA ALA A 279 24.90 0.82 -1.21
C ALA A 279 25.59 1.75 -0.20
N GLU A 280 25.53 3.05 -0.49
CA GLU A 280 26.06 4.11 0.36
C GLU A 280 25.09 4.40 1.52
N ILE A 281 25.56 4.99 2.61
CA ILE A 281 24.70 5.36 3.74
C ILE A 281 24.01 6.68 3.39
N VAL A 282 22.72 6.80 3.72
CA VAL A 282 21.98 8.05 3.61
C VAL A 282 22.61 9.11 4.52
N GLY A 283 22.62 10.37 4.09
CA GLY A 283 23.16 11.47 4.90
C GLY A 283 22.53 11.53 6.30
N ALA A 284 23.35 11.77 7.32
CA ALA A 284 23.02 11.56 8.75
C ALA A 284 21.86 12.41 9.33
N GLY A 285 21.22 13.28 8.55
CA GLY A 285 20.03 14.04 8.96
C GLY A 285 18.87 13.93 7.97
N LEU A 286 18.99 13.10 6.94
CA LEU A 286 17.89 12.79 6.02
C LEU A 286 17.23 11.50 6.49
N HIS A 287 15.96 11.59 6.83
CA HIS A 287 15.18 10.52 7.45
C HIS A 287 13.90 10.28 6.66
N ARG A 288 13.40 9.06 6.74
CA ARG A 288 12.18 8.69 6.05
C ARG A 288 10.95 8.93 6.92
N LEU A 289 10.11 9.87 6.50
CA LEU A 289 8.76 10.02 7.03
C LEU A 289 7.78 9.17 6.23
N THR A 290 7.15 8.20 6.88
CA THR A 290 6.07 7.38 6.31
C THR A 290 4.75 7.77 6.95
N ILE A 291 3.72 7.95 6.13
CA ILE A 291 2.36 8.26 6.56
C ILE A 291 1.42 7.20 5.98
N ASP A 292 0.94 6.34 6.86
CA ASP A 292 0.03 5.27 6.52
C ASP A 292 -1.40 5.83 6.47
N ILE A 293 -1.84 6.23 5.28
CA ILE A 293 -3.22 6.68 5.00
C ILE A 293 -4.10 5.57 4.42
N HIS A 294 -3.50 4.51 3.90
CA HIS A 294 -4.16 3.37 3.26
C HIS A 294 -3.29 2.11 3.46
N PRO A 295 -3.86 0.90 3.57
CA PRO A 295 -3.09 -0.35 3.70
C PRO A 295 -2.03 -0.56 2.62
N THR A 296 -2.26 -0.05 1.40
CA THR A 296 -1.44 -0.33 0.21
C THR A 296 -0.71 0.90 -0.34
N LYS A 297 -1.22 2.10 -0.07
CA LYS A 297 -0.76 3.38 -0.64
C LYS A 297 -0.21 4.32 0.43
N ALA A 298 0.86 3.90 1.09
CA ALA A 298 1.58 4.76 2.04
C ALA A 298 2.19 5.98 1.33
N LEU A 299 2.18 7.13 1.99
CA LEU A 299 2.92 8.31 1.55
C LEU A 299 4.29 8.29 2.22
N VAL A 300 5.36 8.41 1.43
CA VAL A 300 6.73 8.29 1.94
C VAL A 300 7.55 9.50 1.47
N TYR A 301 8.33 10.09 2.37
CA TYR A 301 9.09 11.31 2.13
C TYR A 301 10.49 11.19 2.74
N GLU A 302 11.52 11.57 1.99
CA GLU A 302 12.86 11.74 2.54
C GLU A 302 12.97 13.18 3.06
N VAL A 303 12.97 13.36 4.37
CA VAL A 303 12.86 14.66 5.02
C VAL A 303 14.03 14.91 5.96
N TYR A 304 14.40 16.17 6.10
CA TYR A 304 15.26 16.64 7.18
C TYR A 304 14.58 17.79 7.93
N MET A 305 15.07 18.10 9.11
CA MET A 305 14.60 19.21 9.92
C MET A 305 15.54 20.42 9.73
N PRO A 306 15.20 21.41 8.88
CA PRO A 306 16.07 22.55 8.58
C PRO A 306 16.24 23.50 9.76
N ASP A 307 15.15 23.72 10.52
CA ASP A 307 15.07 24.66 11.62
C ASP A 307 14.75 23.92 12.92
N GLY A 308 15.10 24.51 14.06
CA GLY A 308 14.64 24.04 15.36
C GLY A 308 13.11 24.05 15.48
N THR A 309 12.59 23.24 16.39
CA THR A 309 11.15 23.19 16.70
C THR A 309 10.85 24.10 17.88
N ASP A 310 9.93 25.05 17.70
CA ASP A 310 9.38 25.85 18.80
C ASP A 310 8.27 25.05 19.52
N LEU A 311 8.50 24.70 20.79
CA LEU A 311 7.56 23.97 21.63
C LEU A 311 6.76 24.93 22.50
N ASP A 312 5.45 25.03 22.24
CA ASP A 312 4.51 25.66 23.16
C ASP A 312 4.01 24.62 24.18
N LYS A 313 3.95 25.00 25.45
CA LYS A 313 3.74 24.04 26.54
C LYS A 313 2.87 24.60 27.65
N GLU A 314 1.84 23.86 27.98
CA GLU A 314 0.98 24.11 29.14
C GLU A 314 1.36 23.15 30.27
N TRP A 315 1.62 23.71 31.46
CA TRP A 315 2.02 22.92 32.63
C TRP A 315 0.79 22.46 33.41
N ASN A 316 0.66 21.15 33.63
CA ASN A 316 -0.30 20.56 34.54
C ASN A 316 0.39 19.43 35.32
N ASP A 317 0.25 19.43 36.65
CA ASP A 317 0.99 18.54 37.55
C ASP A 317 0.56 17.06 37.44
N ASP A 318 -0.68 16.77 36.98
CA ASP A 318 -1.19 15.39 36.84
C ASP A 318 -0.97 14.79 35.44
N LYS A 319 -1.05 15.61 34.39
CA LYS A 319 -0.87 15.19 32.99
C LYS A 319 -0.24 16.30 32.17
N MET A 320 0.97 16.07 31.66
CA MET A 320 1.69 17.04 30.83
C MET A 320 1.29 16.88 29.37
N THR A 321 0.80 17.97 28.76
CA THR A 321 0.53 18.07 27.32
C THR A 321 1.31 19.25 26.75
N GLY A 322 2.05 19.03 25.68
CA GLY A 322 2.71 20.10 24.93
C GLY A 322 2.31 20.06 23.46
N THR A 323 2.30 21.21 22.80
CA THR A 323 1.98 21.34 21.37
C THR A 323 3.14 21.98 20.64
N PHE A 324 3.50 21.46 19.47
CA PHE A 324 4.60 22.02 18.69
C PHE A 324 4.35 21.90 17.20
N SER A 325 4.99 22.80 16.45
CA SER A 325 4.99 22.79 14.99
C SER A 325 6.30 22.20 14.49
N LEU A 326 6.26 20.96 14.02
CA LEU A 326 7.40 20.31 13.39
C LEU A 326 7.49 20.73 11.93
N LYS A 327 8.56 21.44 11.57
CA LYS A 327 8.85 21.87 10.20
C LYS A 327 9.88 20.94 9.57
N LEU A 328 9.51 20.33 8.46
CA LEU A 328 10.31 19.36 7.73
C LEU A 328 10.48 19.82 6.29
N ARG A 329 11.58 19.43 5.67
CA ARG A 329 11.86 19.75 4.27
C ARG A 329 12.29 18.51 3.52
N GLU A 330 11.61 18.23 2.42
CA GLU A 330 11.98 17.18 1.47
C GLU A 330 12.75 17.82 0.30
N PRO A 331 14.06 17.50 0.13
CA PRO A 331 14.89 18.13 -0.88
C PRO A 331 14.52 17.71 -2.30
N GLU A 332 14.07 16.46 -2.49
CA GLU A 332 13.81 15.86 -3.81
C GLU A 332 12.36 15.35 -3.91
N PRO A 333 11.37 16.24 -4.08
CA PRO A 333 9.98 15.88 -3.84
C PRO A 333 9.26 15.19 -5.00
N VAL A 334 9.81 15.24 -6.22
CA VAL A 334 9.24 14.52 -7.36
C VAL A 334 9.86 13.14 -7.40
N LYS A 335 9.04 12.11 -7.17
CA LYS A 335 9.55 10.77 -6.91
C LYS A 335 8.62 9.64 -7.35
N ARG A 336 9.21 8.47 -7.55
CA ARG A 336 8.51 7.19 -7.79
C ARG A 336 8.72 6.31 -6.56
N VAL A 337 7.64 5.71 -6.06
CA VAL A 337 7.67 4.90 -4.85
C VAL A 337 7.34 3.45 -5.21
N LEU A 338 8.22 2.55 -4.81
CA LEU A 338 8.06 1.11 -4.92
C LEU A 338 7.89 0.49 -3.53
N LYS A 339 7.27 -0.69 -3.45
CA LYS A 339 7.22 -1.53 -2.25
C LYS A 339 7.85 -2.89 -2.56
N HIS A 340 8.82 -3.28 -1.74
CA HIS A 340 9.47 -4.58 -1.78
C HIS A 340 9.21 -5.34 -0.48
N LEU A 341 8.93 -6.64 -0.58
CA LEU A 341 8.71 -7.51 0.58
C LEU A 341 9.81 -8.56 0.62
N ARG A 342 10.63 -8.53 1.67
CA ARG A 342 11.56 -9.62 1.96
C ARG A 342 10.93 -10.55 2.99
N VAL A 343 10.83 -11.81 2.63
CA VAL A 343 10.18 -12.87 3.42
C VAL A 343 11.19 -13.97 3.75
N ASN A 344 12.16 -14.19 2.86
CA ASN A 344 13.24 -15.16 3.02
C ASN A 344 14.39 -14.81 2.07
N GLU A 345 15.45 -15.62 2.08
CA GLU A 345 16.62 -15.43 1.23
C GLU A 345 16.34 -15.33 -0.28
N SER A 346 15.28 -15.99 -0.77
CA SER A 346 14.95 -15.95 -2.21
C SER A 346 14.32 -14.62 -2.65
N SER A 347 13.65 -13.91 -1.72
CA SER A 347 13.03 -12.60 -1.98
C SER A 347 13.87 -11.43 -1.48
N LYS A 348 15.15 -11.66 -1.13
CA LYS A 348 15.99 -10.60 -0.58
C LYS A 348 16.36 -9.49 -1.56
N ARG A 349 16.41 -9.83 -2.85
CA ARG A 349 16.91 -8.93 -3.89
C ARG A 349 15.78 -8.15 -4.56
N ILE A 350 15.88 -6.83 -4.52
CA ILE A 350 15.17 -5.95 -5.44
C ILE A 350 16.06 -5.66 -6.65
N THR A 351 15.45 -5.61 -7.83
CA THR A 351 16.10 -5.24 -9.10
C THR A 351 15.32 -4.12 -9.75
N ILE A 352 16.03 -3.09 -10.20
CA ILE A 352 15.49 -1.96 -10.94
C ILE A 352 16.31 -1.78 -12.21
N THR A 353 15.66 -1.84 -13.37
CA THR A 353 16.25 -1.51 -14.67
C THR A 353 15.61 -0.25 -15.20
N LEU A 354 16.43 0.69 -15.65
CA LEU A 354 15.97 1.97 -16.17
C LEU A 354 16.96 2.54 -17.20
N THR A 355 16.45 3.42 -18.06
CA THR A 355 17.24 4.27 -18.95
C THR A 355 16.97 5.74 -18.62
N THR A 356 18.00 6.51 -18.26
CA THR A 356 17.85 7.95 -17.98
C THR A 356 19.02 8.78 -18.51
N GLU A 357 18.73 9.98 -19.01
CA GLU A 357 19.73 10.97 -19.42
C GLU A 357 20.08 11.96 -18.28
N LYS A 358 19.33 11.93 -17.18
CA LYS A 358 19.51 12.77 -16.00
C LYS A 358 19.82 11.90 -14.79
N LEU A 359 20.62 12.44 -13.86
CA LEU A 359 20.95 11.77 -12.60
C LEU A 359 19.66 11.52 -11.80
N VAL A 360 19.55 10.30 -11.30
CA VAL A 360 18.47 9.83 -10.43
C VAL A 360 19.10 9.24 -9.18
N ASN A 361 18.50 9.48 -8.02
CA ASN A 361 18.93 8.89 -6.76
C ASN A 361 17.92 7.82 -6.32
N ILE A 362 18.39 6.78 -5.65
CA ILE A 362 17.55 5.69 -5.15
C ILE A 362 17.78 5.56 -3.64
N TYR A 363 16.71 5.68 -2.85
CA TYR A 363 16.72 5.46 -1.40
C TYR A 363 16.02 4.13 -1.09
N TRP A 364 16.79 3.17 -0.55
CA TRP A 364 16.36 1.78 -0.41
C TRP A 364 15.45 1.52 0.79
N GLY A 365 15.36 2.47 1.72
CA GLY A 365 14.47 2.39 2.88
C GLY A 365 14.98 1.61 4.08
N ASP A 366 16.27 1.28 4.08
CA ASP A 366 17.00 0.65 5.17
C ASP A 366 18.19 1.54 5.62
N GLY A 367 18.09 2.84 5.41
CA GLY A 367 19.16 3.80 5.68
C GLY A 367 20.27 3.83 4.63
N THR A 368 20.11 3.12 3.50
CA THR A 368 21.07 3.14 2.38
C THR A 368 20.52 3.76 1.10
N THR A 369 21.44 4.18 0.22
CA THR A 369 21.13 4.87 -1.04
C THR A 369 22.11 4.51 -2.16
N SER A 370 21.67 4.68 -3.40
CA SER A 370 22.50 4.71 -4.60
C SER A 370 22.29 6.04 -5.29
N GLN A 371 23.35 6.85 -5.33
CA GLN A 371 23.34 8.20 -5.88
C GLN A 371 23.84 8.21 -7.33
N ASP A 372 23.51 9.27 -8.07
CA ASP A 372 24.05 9.57 -9.40
C ASP A 372 23.84 8.47 -10.45
N VAL A 373 22.69 7.79 -10.39
CA VAL A 373 22.32 6.76 -11.37
C VAL A 373 22.02 7.39 -12.71
N TYR A 374 22.68 6.90 -13.78
CA TYR A 374 22.48 7.39 -15.14
C TYR A 374 22.69 6.33 -16.23
N GLY A 375 22.21 6.63 -17.44
CA GLY A 375 22.33 5.76 -18.61
C GLY A 375 21.32 4.61 -18.58
N THR A 376 21.58 3.59 -19.40
CA THR A 376 20.84 2.31 -19.37
C THR A 376 21.54 1.38 -18.41
N THR A 377 20.91 1.09 -17.27
CA THR A 377 21.54 0.33 -16.20
C THR A 377 20.55 -0.54 -15.44
N THR A 378 21.08 -1.55 -14.76
CA THR A 378 20.34 -2.41 -13.83
C THR A 378 21.01 -2.33 -12.48
N ILE A 379 20.25 -1.90 -11.48
CA ILE A 379 20.69 -1.74 -10.10
C ILE A 379 19.96 -2.73 -9.23
N THR A 380 20.68 -3.33 -8.29
CA THR A 380 20.15 -4.31 -7.37
C THR A 380 20.53 -3.97 -5.94
N HIS A 381 19.63 -4.28 -5.01
CA HIS A 381 19.88 -4.16 -3.58
C HIS A 381 19.36 -5.40 -2.87
N ASP A 382 20.10 -5.88 -1.88
CA ASP A 382 19.74 -7.05 -1.07
C ASP A 382 19.43 -6.56 0.35
N TYR A 383 18.26 -6.92 0.87
CA TYR A 383 17.89 -6.61 2.26
C TYR A 383 18.35 -7.70 3.23
N ASP A 384 18.86 -7.31 4.40
CA ASP A 384 19.40 -8.22 5.41
C ASP A 384 18.36 -8.70 6.43
N GLU A 385 17.28 -7.94 6.63
CA GLU A 385 16.17 -8.28 7.53
C GLU A 385 14.86 -8.55 6.77
N ASN A 386 14.00 -9.41 7.33
CA ASN A 386 12.69 -9.68 6.73
C ASN A 386 11.78 -8.50 7.07
N GLY A 387 11.00 -8.04 6.09
CA GLY A 387 10.17 -6.87 6.29
C GLY A 387 9.64 -6.28 5.00
N GLU A 388 8.90 -5.20 5.16
CA GLU A 388 8.39 -4.37 4.08
C GLU A 388 9.29 -3.15 3.93
N TYR A 389 9.77 -2.91 2.71
CA TYR A 389 10.65 -1.80 2.40
C TYR A 389 10.02 -0.97 1.29
N TYR A 390 9.95 0.34 1.51
CA TYR A 390 9.64 1.27 0.44
C TYR A 390 10.93 1.67 -0.28
N VAL A 391 10.92 1.77 -1.60
CA VAL A 391 12.08 2.27 -2.36
C VAL A 391 11.65 3.52 -3.09
N ILE A 392 12.44 4.59 -2.94
CA ILE A 392 12.10 5.91 -3.48
C ILE A 392 13.15 6.26 -4.53
N LEU A 393 12.69 6.46 -5.77
CA LEU A 393 13.52 6.99 -6.85
C LEU A 393 13.20 8.47 -7.01
N THR A 394 14.22 9.32 -6.95
CA THR A 394 14.08 10.78 -6.99
C THR A 394 14.92 11.40 -8.10
N GLY A 395 14.61 12.65 -8.44
CA GLY A 395 15.26 13.38 -9.53
C GLY A 395 14.30 13.58 -10.69
N VAL A 396 14.81 13.57 -11.92
CA VAL A 396 13.97 13.79 -13.11
C VAL A 396 13.33 12.48 -13.58
N ILE A 397 12.46 11.92 -12.73
CA ILE A 397 11.83 10.61 -12.98
C ILE A 397 10.92 10.57 -14.22
N GLU A 398 10.49 11.74 -14.68
CA GLU A 398 9.66 11.93 -15.88
C GLU A 398 10.42 11.61 -17.16
N ASP A 399 11.75 11.77 -17.14
CA ASP A 399 12.62 11.52 -18.29
C ASP A 399 13.12 10.05 -18.31
N ILE A 400 12.73 9.23 -17.33
CA ILE A 400 13.08 7.80 -17.28
C ILE A 400 12.32 7.03 -18.37
N LYS A 401 13.05 6.27 -19.16
CA LYS A 401 12.56 5.34 -20.18
C LYS A 401 12.86 3.90 -19.76
N ASP A 402 12.11 2.95 -20.33
CA ASP A 402 12.31 1.50 -20.17
C ASP A 402 12.42 1.03 -18.71
N PHE A 403 11.59 1.62 -17.84
CA PHE A 403 11.57 1.28 -16.43
C PHE A 403 10.95 -0.12 -16.20
N SER A 404 11.67 -0.99 -15.49
CA SER A 404 11.15 -2.27 -15.01
C SER A 404 11.73 -2.65 -13.65
N THR A 405 10.95 -3.36 -12.85
CA THR A 405 11.34 -3.81 -11.51
C THR A 405 10.58 -5.06 -11.11
N ASN A 406 11.11 -5.83 -10.16
CA ASN A 406 10.40 -6.94 -9.49
C ASN A 406 9.61 -6.50 -8.25
N ALA A 407 9.68 -5.21 -7.87
CA ALA A 407 8.91 -4.63 -6.78
C ALA A 407 7.49 -4.20 -7.23
N ILE A 408 6.63 -3.93 -6.25
CA ILE A 408 5.29 -3.37 -6.47
C ILE A 408 5.44 -1.87 -6.71
N ILE A 409 4.84 -1.33 -7.77
CA ILE A 409 4.83 0.12 -8.00
C ILE A 409 3.64 0.71 -7.22
N VAL A 410 3.93 1.46 -6.16
CA VAL A 410 2.91 2.09 -5.32
C VAL A 410 2.50 3.44 -5.89
N TRP A 411 3.49 4.27 -6.26
CA TRP A 411 3.28 5.57 -6.88
C TRP A 411 4.20 5.73 -8.07
N ASN A 412 3.62 5.87 -9.26
CA ASN A 412 4.41 6.14 -10.48
C ASN A 412 5.06 7.53 -10.46
N LYS A 413 4.37 8.50 -9.84
CA LYS A 413 4.79 9.88 -9.59
C LYS A 413 4.00 10.42 -8.40
N LEU A 414 4.69 10.84 -7.34
CA LEU A 414 4.13 11.45 -6.11
C LEU A 414 4.62 12.89 -5.93
#